data_AF-A0A9D6TP27-F1
#
_entry.id   AF-A0A9D6TP27-F1
#
_cell.length_a   1.000
_cell.length_b   1.000
_cell.length_c   1.000
_cell.angle_alpha   90.00
_cell.angle_beta   90.00
_cell.angle_gamma   90.00
#
_symmetry.space_group_name_H-M   'P 1'
#
loop_
_entity.id
_entity.type
_entity.pdbx_description
1 polymer ?
#
loop_
_entity_poly.entity_id
_entity_poly.type
_entity_poly.pdbx_seq_one_letter_code
_entity_poly.pdbx_strand_id
1 'polypeptide(L)' 'MNASEPLLFDVEADPASGWLVAAWNAPLGQGGITTQAPDLERLIAAIKEAVACHFDEGDARLACRIQLRFADNPVLAAS' A
#
# COMPACT_ATOMS: atom_id res chain seq x y z
N MET A 1 -17.59 16.77 7.13
CA MET A 1 -16.18 16.48 6.82
C MET A 1 -16.15 15.94 5.41
N ASN A 2 -15.48 16.61 4.47
CA ASN A 2 -15.23 16.02 3.17
C ASN A 2 -14.23 14.89 3.41
N ALA A 3 -14.55 13.67 2.96
CA ALA A 3 -13.63 12.55 3.10
C ALA A 3 -12.36 12.86 2.30
N SER A 4 -11.21 12.87 2.97
CA SER A 4 -9.91 12.96 2.31
C SER A 4 -9.74 11.82 1.31
N GLU A 5 -9.08 12.08 0.18
CA GLU A 5 -8.85 11.08 -0.86
C GLU A 5 -8.13 9.85 -0.28
N PRO A 6 -8.46 8.63 -0.76
CA PRO A 6 -7.85 7.42 -0.26
C PRO A 6 -6.36 7.35 -0.63
N LEU A 7 -5.56 6.73 0.25
CA LEU A 7 -4.20 6.34 -0.11
C LEU A 7 -4.27 5.06 -0.95
N LEU A 8 -4.05 5.20 -2.25
CA LEU A 8 -4.12 4.11 -3.22
C LEU A 8 -2.75 3.47 -3.43
N PHE A 9 -2.58 2.24 -2.95
CA PHE A 9 -1.38 1.45 -3.16
C PHE A 9 -1.55 0.53 -4.37
N ASP A 10 -0.54 0.53 -5.24
CA ASP A 10 -0.38 -0.46 -6.30
C ASP A 10 0.26 -1.71 -5.75
N VAL A 11 -0.38 -2.86 -6.01
CA VAL A 11 0.05 -4.16 -5.53
C VAL A 11 0.39 -5.08 -6.69
N GLU A 12 1.58 -5.65 -6.63
CA GLU A 12 2.08 -6.64 -7.59
C GLU A 12 2.78 -7.79 -6.86
N ALA A 13 2.90 -8.94 -7.53
CA ALA A 13 3.73 -10.03 -7.04
C ALA A 13 5.17 -9.83 -7.55
N ASP A 14 6.15 -9.90 -6.65
CA ASP A 14 7.56 -9.98 -7.03
C ASP A 14 7.85 -11.39 -7.57
N PRO A 15 8.20 -11.55 -8.85
CA PRO A 15 8.43 -12.86 -9.45
C PRO A 15 9.66 -13.60 -8.87
N ALA A 16 10.59 -12.89 -8.23
CA ALA A 16 11.79 -13.52 -7.67
C ALA A 16 11.52 -14.18 -6.32
N SER A 17 10.76 -13.53 -5.44
CA SER A 17 10.45 -14.03 -4.10
C SER A 17 9.06 -14.67 -3.97
N GLY A 18 8.16 -14.38 -4.91
CA GLY A 18 6.73 -14.71 -4.80
C GLY A 18 5.97 -13.85 -3.78
N TRP A 19 6.60 -12.83 -3.20
CA TRP A 19 5.96 -11.95 -2.22
C TRP A 19 5.10 -10.90 -2.93
N LEU A 20 4.17 -10.32 -2.18
CA LEU A 20 3.43 -9.15 -2.62
C LEU A 20 4.23 -7.89 -2.29
N VAL A 21 4.31 -6.97 -3.24
CA VAL A 21 4.88 -5.63 -3.09
C VAL A 21 3.75 -4.62 -3.22
N ALA A 22 3.65 -3.69 -2.27
CA ALA A 22 2.72 -2.57 -2.32
C ALA A 22 3.49 -1.25 -2.40
N ALA A 23 3.12 -0.39 -3.35
CA ALA A 23 3.72 0.92 -3.55
C ALA A 23 2.67 2.03 -3.60
N TRP A 24 2.89 3.10 -2.85
CA TRP A 24 2.19 4.37 -3.00
C TRP A 24 3.19 5.45 -3.37
N ASN A 25 2.96 6.16 -4.46
CA ASN A 25 3.81 7.27 -4.89
C ASN A 25 3.13 8.59 -4.52
N ALA A 26 3.85 9.45 -3.78
CA ALA A 26 3.35 10.77 -3.47
C ALA A 26 3.23 11.61 -4.75
N PRO A 27 2.21 12.48 -4.86
CA PRO A 27 2.09 13.40 -5.98
C PRO A 27 3.35 14.26 -6.14
N LEU A 28 3.69 14.56 -7.40
CA LEU A 28 4.83 15.43 -7.76
C LEU A 28 6.20 14.89 -7.32
N GLY A 29 6.33 13.58 -7.09
CA GLY A 29 7.61 12.94 -6.81
C GLY A 29 8.16 13.21 -5.40
N GLN A 30 7.29 13.57 -4.46
CA GLN A 30 7.65 13.89 -3.06
C GLN A 30 7.94 12.65 -2.20
N GLY A 31 8.40 11.57 -2.84
CA GLY A 31 8.65 10.28 -2.19
C GLY A 31 7.48 9.32 -2.36
N GLY A 32 7.37 8.38 -1.42
CA GLY A 32 6.39 7.32 -1.45
C GLY A 32 6.62 6.32 -0.34
N ILE A 33 5.78 5.30 -0.33
CA ILE A 33 5.86 4.15 0.58
C ILE A 33 5.96 2.91 -0.29
N THR A 34 6.97 2.09 -0.04
CA THR A 34 7.08 0.74 -0.60
C THR A 34 7.22 -0.25 0.54
N THR A 35 6.38 -1.28 0.54
CA THR A 35 6.45 -2.38 1.51
C THR A 35 6.21 -3.71 0.81
N GLN A 36 6.66 -4.80 1.42
CA GLN A 36 6.54 -6.14 0.87
C GLN A 36 6.24 -7.16 1.96
N ALA A 37 5.46 -8.18 1.62
CA ALA A 37 5.10 -9.26 2.54
C ALA A 37 4.72 -10.53 1.77
N PRO A 38 4.85 -11.72 2.38
CA PRO A 38 4.61 -12.98 1.69
C PRO A 38 3.12 -13.24 1.40
N ASP A 39 2.20 -12.52 2.03
CA ASP A 39 0.76 -12.69 1.88
C ASP A 39 0.00 -11.36 2.12
N LEU A 40 -1.28 -11.33 1.73
CA LEU A 40 -2.10 -10.12 1.79
C LEU A 40 -2.34 -9.62 3.22
N GLU A 41 -2.48 -10.53 4.19
CA GLU A 41 -2.73 -10.14 5.58
C GLU A 41 -1.53 -9.39 6.16
N ARG A 42 -0.33 -9.95 5.98
CA ARG A 42 0.92 -9.31 6.38
C ARG A 42 1.20 -8.04 5.59
N LEU A 43 0.84 -8.00 4.30
CA LEU A 43 0.98 -6.79 3.50
C LEU A 43 0.13 -5.65 4.06
N ILE A 44 -1.12 -5.92 4.44
CA ILE A 44 -2.00 -4.92 5.05
C ILE A 44 -1.42 -4.40 6.37
N ALA A 45 -0.87 -5.27 7.21
CA ALA A 45 -0.22 -4.86 8.45
C ALA A 45 1.00 -3.95 8.17
N ALA A 46 1.86 -4.37 7.24
CA ALA A 46 3.06 -3.62 6.87
C ALA A 46 2.73 -2.26 6.22
N ILE A 47 1.66 -2.17 5.43
CA ILE A 47 1.18 -0.89 4.87
C ILE A 47 0.73 0.04 5.99
N LYS A 48 -0.06 -0.44 6.96
CA LYS A 48 -0.54 0.40 8.07
C LYS A 48 0.61 0.95 8.91
N GLU A 49 1.59 0.10 9.22
CA GLU A 49 2.80 0.52 9.93
C GLU A 49 3.59 1.55 9.12
N ALA A 50 3.83 1.27 7.83
CA ALA A 50 4.57 2.19 6.97
C ALA A 50 3.87 3.55 6.82
N VAL A 51 2.54 3.58 6.71
CA VAL A 51 1.74 4.81 6.70
C VAL A 51 1.88 5.58 8.03
N ALA A 52 1.80 4.89 9.16
CA ALA A 52 1.95 5.50 10.48
C ALA A 52 3.37 6.06 10.72
N CYS A 53 4.40 5.43 10.16
CA CYS A 53 5.78 5.91 10.26
C CYS A 53 6.13 7.01 9.24
N HIS A 54 5.44 7.05 8.10
CA HIS A 54 5.75 7.98 7.01
C HIS A 54 5.13 9.37 7.20
N PHE A 55 3.96 9.46 7.84
CA PHE A 55 3.28 10.74 8.08
C PHE A 55 3.42 11.18 9.54
N ASP A 56 3.56 12.50 9.73
CA ASP A 56 3.61 13.10 11.07
C ASP A 56 2.26 12.97 11.80
N GLU A 57 2.31 13.01 13.14
CA GLU A 57 1.11 13.07 13.96
C GLU A 57 0.20 14.24 13.55
N GLY A 58 -1.08 13.96 13.35
CA GLY A 58 -2.07 14.94 12.92
C GLY A 58 -2.20 15.12 11.40
N ASP A 59 -1.39 14.42 10.59
CA ASP A 59 -1.58 14.39 9.14
C ASP A 59 -2.92 13.73 8.79
N ALA A 60 -3.71 14.39 7.94
CA ALA A 60 -5.02 13.91 7.52
C ALA A 60 -4.96 12.54 6.81
N ARG A 61 -3.81 12.19 6.22
CA ARG A 61 -3.57 10.91 5.54
C ARG A 61 -3.55 9.72 6.48
N LEU A 62 -3.26 9.93 7.76
CA LEU A 62 -3.37 8.89 8.80
C LEU A 62 -4.82 8.46 9.04
N ALA A 63 -5.79 9.32 8.72
CA ALA A 63 -7.23 9.03 8.83
C ALA A 63 -7.86 8.60 7.49
N CYS A 64 -7.11 8.59 6.40
CA CYS A 64 -7.63 8.18 5.09
C CYS A 64 -7.87 6.68 5.02
N ARG A 65 -8.83 6.29 4.18
CA ARG A 65 -8.99 4.90 3.77
C ARG A 65 -7.77 4.48 2.93
N ILE A 66 -7.19 3.33 3.27
CA ILE A 66 -6.22 2.66 2.41
C ILE A 66 -6.98 1.83 1.37
N GLN A 67 -6.60 1.96 0.10
CA GLN A 67 -7.11 1.15 -1.00
C GLN A 67 -5.96 0.44 -1.71
N LEU A 68 -6.19 -0.80 -2.13
CA LEU A 68 -5.22 -1.61 -2.86
C LEU A 68 -5.73 -1.78 -4.30
N ARG A 69 -4.89 -1.42 -5.28
CA ARG A 69 -5.11 -1.68 -6.70
C ARG A 69 -4.11 -2.76 -7.13
N PHE A 70 -4.62 -3.89 -7.56
CA PHE A 70 -3.77 -4.98 -8.03
C PHE A 70 -3.49 -4.81 -9.52
N ALA A 71 -2.21 -4.76 -9.91
CA ALA A 71 -1.78 -4.53 -11.29
C ALA A 71 -2.13 -5.71 -12.22
N ASP A 72 -2.09 -6.92 -11.69
CA ASP A 72 -2.63 -8.16 -12.26
C ASP A 72 -3.23 -8.97 -11.11
N ASN A 73 -4.31 -9.72 -11.36
CA ASN A 73 -5.07 -10.40 -10.29
C ASN A 73 -4.22 -11.50 -9.62
N PRO A 74 -3.51 -11.24 -8.50
CA PRO A 74 -2.53 -12.16 -7.95
C PRO A 74 -3.21 -13.34 -7.25
N VAL A 75 -4.52 -13.21 -7.00
CA VAL A 75 -5.39 -14.23 -6.41
C VAL A 75 -5.77 -15.31 -7.44
N LEU A 76 -5.70 -15.04 -8.75
CA LEU A 76 -6.09 -16.00 -9.79
C LEU A 76 -4.93 -16.87 -10.33
N ALA A 77 -3.68 -16.59 -9.96
CA ALA A 77 -2.55 -17.45 -10.34
C ALA A 77 -2.37 -18.66 -9.40
N ALA A 78 -3.12 -18.71 -8.29
CA ALA A 78 -3.22 -19.85 -7.39
C ALA A 78 -4.56 -20.56 -7.63
N SER A 79 -4.67 -21.33 -8.72
CA SER A 79 -5.79 -22.23 -9.02
C SER A 79 -5.30 -23.42 -9.82
#